data_AF-A0A5J4PZ30-F1
#
_entry.id   AF-A0A5J4PZ30-F1
#
_cell.length_a   1.000
_cell.length_b   1.000
_cell.length_c   1.000
_cell.angle_alpha   90.00
_cell.angle_beta   90.00
_cell.angle_gamma   90.00
#
_symmetry.space_group_name_H-M   'P 1'
#
loop_
_entity.id
_entity.type
_entity.pdbx_description
1 polymer ?
#
loop_
_entity_poly.entity_id
_entity_poly.type
_entity_poly.pdbx_seq_one_letter_code
_entity_poly.pdbx_strand_id
1 'polypeptide(L)'
;MWSYMMDFENAVNPYVNRKRAIAEWQKVASLDIDDSVEIVELGKKIWISLKYWRYNSMKTDTIIRNEGMQVLLTSLGMVEAERFIMLIQQEPFDYTKWQENLFEELSIEEISQRAANLRAHKKA
;
A
#
# COMPACT_ATOMS: atom_id res chain seq x y z
N MET A 1 19.21 9.57 6.02
CA MET A 1 18.31 9.95 7.14
C MET A 1 17.98 8.76 8.05
N TRP A 2 17.92 7.52 7.56
CA TRP A 2 17.62 6.36 8.42
C TRP A 2 18.85 5.71 9.11
N SER A 3 20.09 5.95 8.66
CA SER A 3 21.26 5.36 9.33
C SER A 3 21.58 6.03 10.67
N TYR A 4 21.47 7.36 10.78
CA TYR A 4 21.85 8.08 12.01
C TYR A 4 20.95 7.76 13.23
N MET A 5 19.65 7.49 13.01
CA MET A 5 18.74 7.06 14.08
C MET A 5 19.04 5.64 14.55
N MET A 6 19.37 4.75 13.61
CA MET A 6 19.75 3.38 13.93
C MET A 6 21.09 3.32 14.67
N ASP A 7 22.03 4.22 14.36
CA ASP A 7 23.31 4.35 15.06
C ASP A 7 23.13 4.81 16.51
N PHE A 8 22.21 5.77 16.76
CA PHE A 8 21.86 6.22 18.11
C PHE A 8 21.17 5.13 18.93
N GLU A 9 20.18 4.43 18.36
CA GLU A 9 19.50 3.31 19.01
C GLU A 9 20.45 2.16 19.36
N ASN A 10 21.42 1.87 18.49
CA ASN A 10 22.46 0.86 18.74
C ASN A 10 23.47 1.27 19.83
N ALA A 11 23.81 2.56 19.93
CA ALA A 11 24.72 3.07 20.95
C ALA A 11 24.15 2.88 22.37
N VAL A 12 22.85 3.15 22.55
CA VAL A 12 22.17 3.14 23.86
C VAL A 12 21.63 1.75 24.26
N ASN A 13 21.64 0.77 23.35
CA ASN A 13 21.08 -0.56 23.59
C ASN A 13 21.92 -1.41 24.61
N PRO A 14 21.34 -1.94 25.70
CA PRO A 14 22.08 -2.66 26.75
C PRO A 14 22.44 -4.13 26.42
N TYR A 15 21.93 -4.71 25.32
CA TYR A 15 22.11 -6.13 25.01
C TYR A 15 23.30 -6.39 24.06
N VAL A 16 24.47 -6.75 24.61
CA VAL A 16 25.75 -6.96 23.90
C VAL A 16 25.64 -8.01 22.78
N ASN A 17 24.88 -9.09 22.99
CA ASN A 17 24.72 -10.17 22.00
C ASN A 17 24.01 -9.69 20.73
N ARG A 18 23.04 -8.77 20.87
CA ARG A 18 22.33 -8.16 19.73
C ARG A 18 23.24 -7.22 18.95
N LYS A 19 24.10 -6.45 19.62
CA LYS A 19 25.09 -5.61 18.94
C LYS A 19 26.06 -6.44 18.09
N ARG A 20 26.52 -7.57 18.63
CA ARG A 20 27.40 -8.50 17.89
C ARG A 20 26.68 -9.13 16.69
N ALA A 21 25.42 -9.54 16.85
CA ALA A 21 24.62 -10.08 15.76
C ALA A 21 24.36 -9.04 14.65
N ILE A 22 24.07 -7.79 14.99
CA ILE A 22 23.87 -6.71 14.02
C ILE A 22 25.18 -6.39 13.28
N ALA A 23 26.32 -6.35 13.98
CA ALA A 23 27.62 -6.11 13.36
C ALA A 23 28.02 -7.23 12.38
N GLU A 24 27.77 -8.49 12.74
CA GLU A 24 27.95 -9.65 11.85
C GLU A 24 27.01 -9.56 10.64
N TRP A 25 25.73 -9.25 10.87
CA TRP A 25 24.77 -9.05 9.78
C TRP A 25 25.14 -7.90 8.84
N GLN A 26 25.66 -6.78 9.35
CA GLN A 26 26.14 -5.68 8.53
C GLN A 26 27.35 -6.07 7.69
N LYS A 27 28.27 -6.87 8.25
CA LYS A 27 29.44 -7.39 7.55
C LYS A 27 29.03 -8.37 6.44
N VAL A 28 28.07 -9.26 6.71
CA VAL A 28 27.51 -10.20 5.73
C VAL A 28 26.69 -9.48 4.66
N ALA A 29 25.87 -8.49 5.01
CA ALA A 29 25.08 -7.72 4.05
C ALA A 29 25.96 -6.85 3.14
N SER A 30 27.10 -6.36 3.61
CA SER A 30 28.06 -5.62 2.78
C SER A 30 28.76 -6.51 1.73
N LEU A 31 28.75 -7.83 1.91
CA LEU A 31 29.30 -8.80 0.95
C LEU A 31 28.31 -9.15 -0.18
N ASP A 32 27.02 -8.86 -0.01
CA ASP A 32 25.94 -9.20 -0.97
C ASP A 32 25.45 -7.99 -1.81
N ILE A 33 26.02 -6.80 -1.58
CA ILE A 33 25.63 -5.54 -2.27
C ILE A 33 26.84 -4.85 -2.90
N ASP A 34 27.62 -5.59 -3.70
CA ASP A 34 28.17 -4.95 -4.89
C ASP A 34 27.16 -5.25 -5.99
N ASP A 35 26.07 -4.46 -6.00
CA ASP A 35 25.08 -4.57 -7.05
C ASP A 35 25.83 -4.43 -8.38
N SER A 36 25.85 -5.50 -9.19
CA SER A 36 26.41 -5.35 -10.53
C SER A 36 25.67 -4.20 -11.20
N VAL A 37 26.41 -3.32 -11.91
CA VAL A 37 25.86 -2.12 -12.54
C VAL A 37 24.58 -2.45 -13.33
N GLU A 38 24.54 -3.65 -13.91
CA GLU A 38 23.42 -4.23 -14.66
C GLU A 38 22.13 -4.40 -13.83
N ILE A 39 22.20 -4.88 -12.59
CA ILE A 39 21.03 -5.09 -11.72
C ILE A 39 20.47 -3.75 -11.24
N VAL A 40 21.33 -2.77 -10.95
CA VAL A 40 20.92 -1.40 -10.62
C VAL A 40 20.27 -0.71 -11.81
N GLU A 41 20.84 -0.88 -13.01
CA GLU A 41 20.28 -0.35 -14.26
C GLU A 41 18.90 -0.95 -14.55
N LEU A 42 18.76 -2.27 -14.34
CA LEU A 42 17.50 -3.00 -14.52
C LEU A 42 16.45 -2.54 -13.49
N GLY A 43 16.83 -2.41 -12.23
CA GLY A 43 15.96 -1.90 -11.17
C GLY A 43 15.47 -0.48 -11.46
N LYS A 44 16.34 0.40 -11.96
CA LYS A 44 15.98 1.76 -12.39
C LYS A 44 15.00 1.74 -13.57
N LYS A 45 15.25 0.93 -14.60
CA LYS A 45 14.33 0.77 -15.76
C LYS A 45 12.96 0.26 -15.35
N ILE A 46 12.90 -0.73 -14.47
CA ILE A 46 11.65 -1.27 -13.93
C ILE A 46 10.93 -0.19 -13.12
N TRP A 47 11.62 0.53 -12.24
CA TRP A 47 11.02 1.59 -11.42
C TRP A 47 10.44 2.72 -12.28
N ILE A 48 11.16 3.16 -13.31
CA ILE A 48 10.69 4.16 -14.27
C ILE A 48 9.44 3.65 -14.99
N SER A 49 9.47 2.41 -15.48
CA SER A 49 8.34 1.81 -16.21
C SER A 49 7.10 1.65 -15.32
N LEU A 50 7.27 1.20 -14.08
CA LEU A 50 6.20 1.11 -13.08
C LEU A 50 5.66 2.50 -12.70
N LYS A 51 6.53 3.50 -12.57
CA LYS A 51 6.12 4.89 -12.30
C LYS A 51 5.29 5.47 -13.44
N TYR A 52 5.70 5.27 -14.69
CA TYR A 52 4.94 5.71 -15.87
C TYR A 52 3.61 4.97 -16.03
N TRP A 53 3.58 3.66 -15.77
CA TRP A 53 2.34 2.89 -15.81
C TRP A 53 1.36 3.35 -14.72
N ARG A 54 1.86 3.59 -13.50
CA ARG A 54 1.07 4.10 -12.37
C ARG A 54 0.53 5.50 -12.62
N TYR A 55 1.32 6.38 -13.25
CA TYR A 55 0.91 7.75 -13.57
C TYR A 55 -0.14 7.80 -14.70
N ASN A 56 0.00 6.97 -15.74
CA ASN A 56 -0.98 6.92 -16.84
C ASN A 56 -2.26 6.14 -16.49
N SER A 57 -2.23 5.28 -15.46
CA SER A 57 -3.38 4.45 -15.07
C SER A 57 -4.19 5.03 -13.90
N MET A 58 -3.65 5.99 -13.14
CA MET A 58 -4.39 6.63 -12.04
C MET A 58 -5.25 7.78 -12.56
N LYS A 59 -6.56 7.68 -12.30
CA LYS A 59 -7.49 8.80 -12.53
C LYS A 59 -7.08 9.99 -11.66
N THR A 60 -7.26 11.20 -12.18
CA THR A 60 -7.02 12.42 -11.41
C THR A 60 -8.07 12.55 -10.29
N ASP A 61 -7.74 13.30 -9.24
CA ASP A 61 -8.67 13.57 -8.13
C ASP A 61 -10.03 14.09 -8.62
N THR A 62 -10.03 14.93 -9.64
CA THR A 62 -11.26 15.48 -10.23
C THR A 62 -12.10 14.39 -10.89
N ILE A 63 -11.47 13.50 -11.65
CA ILE A 63 -12.18 12.40 -12.31
C ILE A 63 -12.74 11.44 -11.26
N ILE A 64 -11.94 11.06 -10.26
CA ILE A 64 -12.37 10.16 -9.18
C ILE A 64 -13.56 10.77 -8.40
N ARG A 65 -13.51 12.05 -8.07
CA ARG A 65 -14.61 12.72 -7.35
C ARG A 65 -15.88 12.80 -8.19
N ASN A 66 -15.76 13.12 -9.48
CA ASN A 66 -16.92 13.23 -10.35
C ASN A 66 -17.60 11.87 -10.55
N GLU A 67 -16.82 10.83 -10.85
CA GLU A 67 -17.34 9.46 -10.97
C GLU A 67 -17.94 8.96 -9.65
N GLY A 68 -17.26 9.22 -8.52
CA GLY A 68 -17.78 8.88 -7.19
C GLY A 68 -19.11 9.55 -6.90
N MET A 69 -19.27 10.83 -7.26
CA MET A 69 -20.54 11.54 -7.11
C MET A 69 -21.64 10.92 -7.98
N GLN A 70 -21.34 10.54 -9.23
CA GLN A 70 -22.32 9.87 -10.10
C GLN A 70 -22.78 8.54 -9.51
N VAL A 71 -21.86 7.76 -8.93
CA VAL A 71 -22.21 6.51 -8.23
C VAL A 71 -23.13 6.79 -7.05
N LEU A 72 -22.79 7.78 -6.20
CA LEU A 72 -23.63 8.14 -5.06
C LEU A 72 -25.03 8.57 -5.48
N LEU A 73 -25.14 9.45 -6.48
CA LEU A 73 -26.43 9.91 -6.99
C LEU A 73 -27.27 8.77 -7.58
N THR A 74 -26.62 7.85 -8.30
CA THR A 74 -27.31 6.70 -8.93
C THR A 74 -27.78 5.69 -7.88
N SER A 75 -26.97 5.43 -6.85
CA SER A 75 -27.26 4.41 -5.84
C SER A 75 -28.15 4.89 -4.70
N LEU A 76 -28.00 6.14 -4.27
CA LEU A 76 -28.70 6.69 -3.10
C LEU A 76 -29.82 7.66 -3.48
N GLY A 77 -29.76 8.28 -4.66
CA GLY A 77 -30.59 9.43 -5.00
C GLY A 77 -29.97 10.75 -4.53
N MET A 78 -30.54 11.86 -4.98
CA MET A 78 -29.95 13.20 -4.78
C MET A 78 -29.87 13.61 -3.31
N VAL A 79 -30.97 13.44 -2.56
CA VAL A 79 -31.07 13.92 -1.17
C VAL A 79 -30.14 13.12 -0.25
N GLU A 80 -30.16 11.79 -0.37
CA GLU A 80 -29.33 10.90 0.43
C GLU A 80 -27.85 11.02 0.09
N ALA A 81 -27.50 11.24 -1.18
CA ALA A 81 -26.12 11.51 -1.59
C ALA A 81 -25.58 12.81 -0.99
N GLU A 82 -26.35 13.89 -1.01
CA GLU A 82 -25.97 15.16 -0.37
C GLU A 82 -25.78 15.01 1.14
N ARG A 83 -26.72 14.31 1.80
CA ARG A 83 -26.62 14.01 3.24
C ARG A 83 -25.39 13.15 3.57
N PHE A 84 -25.05 12.18 2.73
CA PHE A 84 -23.82 11.38 2.88
C PHE A 84 -22.58 12.26 2.86
N ILE A 85 -22.45 13.17 1.88
CA ILE A 85 -21.30 14.07 1.79
C ILE A 85 -21.21 14.98 3.01
N MET A 86 -22.34 15.50 3.49
CA MET A 86 -22.38 16.30 4.72
C MET A 86 -21.86 15.50 5.93
N LEU A 87 -22.30 14.26 6.12
CA LEU A 87 -21.86 13.42 7.24
C LEU A 87 -20.36 13.11 7.20
N ILE A 88 -19.84 12.78 6.01
CA ILE A 88 -18.39 12.52 5.82
C ILE A 88 -17.53 13.77 6.06
N GLN A 89 -18.08 14.98 5.83
CA GLN A 89 -17.38 16.24 6.13
C GLN A 89 -17.45 16.62 7.61
N GLN A 90 -18.54 16.29 8.30
CA GLN A 90 -18.74 16.62 9.71
C GLN A 90 -18.00 15.68 10.66
N GLU A 91 -17.99 14.39 10.35
CA GLU A 91 -17.38 13.36 11.20
C GLU A 91 -16.27 12.63 10.42
N PRO A 92 -15.06 12.48 11.00
CA PRO A 92 -14.02 11.69 10.38
C PRO A 92 -14.48 10.23 10.27
N PHE A 93 -14.74 9.78 9.05
CA PHE A 93 -15.08 8.39 8.77
C PHE A 93 -13.88 7.49 9.06
N ASP A 94 -14.02 6.60 10.04
CA ASP A 94 -12.98 5.65 10.42
C ASP A 94 -12.94 4.50 9.40
N TYR A 95 -12.18 4.70 8.32
CA TYR A 95 -11.99 3.71 7.27
C TYR A 95 -11.42 2.39 7.80
N THR A 96 -10.55 2.45 8.82
CA THR A 96 -9.93 1.25 9.38
C THR A 96 -10.98 0.37 10.06
N LYS A 97 -11.85 0.95 10.90
CA LYS A 97 -12.96 0.21 11.51
C LYS A 97 -13.96 -0.33 10.50
N TRP A 98 -14.29 0.46 9.47
CA TRP A 98 -15.20 -0.03 8.43
C TRP A 98 -14.62 -1.22 7.66
N GLN A 99 -13.31 -1.20 7.39
CA GLN A 99 -12.63 -2.25 6.64
C GLN A 99 -12.50 -3.56 7.42
N GLU A 100 -12.35 -3.50 8.75
CA GLU A 100 -12.21 -4.67 9.62
C GLU A 100 -13.33 -5.70 9.39
N ASN A 101 -14.55 -5.23 9.15
CA ASN A 101 -15.72 -6.10 9.03
C ASN A 101 -16.07 -6.46 7.57
N LEU A 102 -15.30 -6.00 6.59
CA LEU A 102 -15.62 -6.11 5.16
C LEU A 102 -15.76 -7.57 4.68
N PHE A 103 -15.12 -8.51 5.37
CA PHE A 103 -15.11 -9.92 5.03
C PHE A 103 -15.51 -10.84 6.20
N GLU A 104 -16.09 -10.28 7.27
CA GLU A 104 -16.47 -11.07 8.46
C GLU A 104 -17.44 -12.20 8.14
N GLU A 105 -18.30 -12.03 7.14
CA GLU A 105 -19.27 -13.04 6.71
C GLU A 105 -18.70 -14.06 5.71
N LEU A 106 -17.43 -13.93 5.31
CA LEU A 106 -16.81 -14.81 4.32
C LEU A 106 -15.75 -15.70 4.95
N SER A 107 -15.81 -16.99 4.65
CA SER A 107 -14.72 -17.92 4.95
C SER A 107 -13.47 -17.59 4.12
N ILE A 108 -12.30 -18.00 4.63
CA ILE A 108 -11.01 -17.86 3.94
C ILE A 108 -11.06 -18.55 2.57
N GLU A 109 -11.73 -19.69 2.48
CA GLU A 109 -11.97 -20.44 1.25
C GLU A 109 -12.78 -19.61 0.24
N GLU A 110 -13.84 -18.94 0.67
CA GLU A 110 -14.65 -18.07 -0.20
C GLU A 110 -13.87 -16.85 -0.69
N ILE A 111 -13.07 -16.23 0.18
CA ILE A 111 -12.19 -15.12 -0.19
C ILE A 111 -11.17 -15.58 -1.24
N SER A 112 -10.54 -16.73 -1.02
CA SER A 112 -9.59 -17.34 -1.94
C SER A 112 -10.22 -17.66 -3.30
N GLN A 113 -11.41 -18.27 -3.31
CA GLN A 113 -12.13 -18.61 -4.53
C GLN A 113 -12.54 -17.34 -5.32
N ARG A 114 -13.04 -16.30 -4.64
CA ARG A 114 -13.36 -15.01 -5.26
C ARG A 114 -12.13 -14.34 -5.85
N ALA A 115 -10.99 -14.38 -5.16
CA ALA A 115 -9.74 -13.84 -5.66
C ALA A 115 -9.23 -14.59 -6.91
N ALA A 116 -9.35 -15.92 -6.93
CA ALA A 116 -9.00 -16.75 -8.10
C ALA A 116 -9.88 -16.42 -9.31
N ASN A 117 -11.20 -16.30 -9.12
CA ASN A 117 -12.15 -15.98 -10.17
C ASN A 117 -11.91 -14.58 -10.77
N LEU A 118 -11.63 -13.58 -9.94
CA LEU A 118 -11.26 -12.23 -10.40
C LEU A 118 -10.00 -12.21 -11.26
N ARG A 119 -9.00 -13.02 -10.92
CA ARG A 119 -7.76 -13.17 -11.73
C ARG A 119 -8.03 -13.84 -13.07
N ALA A 120 -8.92 -14.82 -13.12
CA ALA A 120 -9.30 -15.50 -14.36
C ALA A 120 -10.07 -14.56 -15.30
N HIS A 121 -11.03 -13.77 -14.78
CA HIS A 121 -11.80 -12.80 -15.56
C HIS A 121 -10.95 -11.66 -16.15
N LYS A 122 -9.86 -11.25 -15.48
CA LYS A 122 -8.93 -10.25 -16.01
C LYS A 122 -7.98 -10.78 -17.10
N LYS A 123 -7.91 -12.09 -17.30
CA LYS A 123 -7.05 -12.73 -18.32
C LYS A 123 -7.79 -13.09 -19.61
N ALA A 124 -9.12 -13.05 -19.60
CA ALA A 124 -9.97 -13.21 -20.78
C ALA A 124 -10.17 -11.85 -21.48
#